data_AF-A0A1F6YAR2-F1
#
_entry.id   AF-A0A1F6YAR2-F1
#
_cell.length_a   1.000
_cell.length_b   1.000
_cell.length_c   1.000
_cell.angle_alpha   90.00
_cell.angle_beta   90.00
_cell.angle_gamma   90.00
#
_symmetry.space_group_name_H-M   'P 1'
#
loop_
_entity.id
_entity.type
_entity.pdbx_description
1 polymer ?
#
loop_
_entity_poly.entity_id
_entity_poly.type
_entity_poly.pdbx_seq_one_letter_code
_entity_poly.pdbx_strand_id
1 'polypeptide(L)'
;MANRHLSRSIVLQTLFELDFNKFQDLDVRATVARNIREFALGMEDDAFVYALADQVIKKRAAVDEIIEKAAPEWPLSKISLVDRNILRIGLCELLFGNRREVPPKVAINEAIELAKTFGGENSGKFVNGVLGAVYKEIGEPGKEETSKKKNNSPVDPGKLPVEKFGGALVYAREGGNLFLALVHDVFGYWTLSKGHIDSEETEEEGTMKRIKEEIGLPIEIKEKLGDNEYVASHPEKGKILKKVAYFLAESEYRPFHFEPSGGLDEAKWFQIKEVPELRIYNDIIPLIGKAIEIISKQP
;
A
#
# COMPACT_ATOMS: atom_id res chain seq x y z
N MET A 1 -20.12 -17.51 -1.19
CA MET A 1 -18.65 -17.64 -1.35
C MET A 1 -18.27 -18.28 -2.69
N ALA A 2 -18.82 -19.44 -3.07
CA ALA A 2 -18.52 -20.11 -4.35
C ALA A 2 -18.68 -19.20 -5.60
N ASN A 3 -19.70 -18.32 -5.61
CA ASN A 3 -19.92 -17.41 -6.74
C ASN A 3 -18.75 -16.42 -6.93
N ARG A 4 -18.16 -15.88 -5.84
CA ARG A 4 -17.07 -14.90 -5.94
C ARG A 4 -15.74 -15.50 -6.39
N HIS A 5 -15.46 -16.74 -6.02
CA HIS A 5 -14.29 -17.45 -6.53
C HIS A 5 -14.39 -17.65 -8.04
N LEU A 6 -15.56 -18.11 -8.51
CA LEU A 6 -15.86 -18.21 -9.95
C LEU A 6 -15.74 -16.85 -10.64
N SER A 7 -16.30 -15.78 -10.05
CA SER A 7 -16.16 -14.43 -10.61
C SER A 7 -14.69 -14.03 -10.80
N ARG A 8 -13.81 -14.31 -9.83
CA ARG A 8 -12.37 -14.01 -9.98
C ARG A 8 -11.70 -14.84 -11.06
N SER A 9 -12.11 -16.11 -11.23
CA SER A 9 -11.63 -16.94 -12.34
C SER A 9 -12.01 -16.34 -13.70
N ILE A 10 -13.23 -15.82 -13.83
CA ILE A 10 -13.68 -15.12 -15.06
C ILE A 10 -12.88 -13.83 -15.29
N VAL A 11 -12.63 -13.05 -14.23
CA VAL A 11 -11.77 -11.85 -14.33
C VAL A 11 -10.35 -12.25 -14.74
N LEU A 12 -9.78 -13.32 -14.18
CA LEU A 12 -8.46 -13.81 -14.54
C LEU A 12 -8.37 -14.21 -16.02
N GLN A 13 -9.35 -14.97 -16.53
CA GLN A 13 -9.42 -15.35 -17.95
C GLN A 13 -9.51 -14.11 -18.85
N THR A 14 -10.34 -13.13 -18.47
CA THR A 14 -10.48 -11.86 -19.19
C THR A 14 -9.16 -11.10 -19.21
N LEU A 15 -8.51 -10.93 -18.06
CA LEU A 15 -7.23 -10.22 -17.98
C LEU A 15 -6.12 -10.95 -18.72
N PHE A 16 -6.10 -12.28 -18.70
CA PHE A 16 -5.15 -13.08 -19.48
C PHE A 16 -5.32 -12.80 -20.97
N GLU A 17 -6.55 -12.82 -21.48
CA GLU A 17 -6.83 -12.54 -22.89
C GLU A 17 -6.39 -11.12 -23.28
N LEU A 18 -6.72 -10.13 -22.45
CA LEU A 18 -6.32 -8.75 -22.67
C LEU A 18 -4.80 -8.59 -22.65
N ASP A 19 -4.11 -9.17 -21.67
CA ASP A 19 -2.66 -9.07 -21.49
C ASP A 19 -1.90 -9.82 -22.60
N PHE A 20 -2.42 -10.97 -23.04
CA PHE A 20 -1.88 -11.70 -24.18
C PHE A 20 -1.91 -10.86 -25.47
N ASN A 21 -2.98 -10.09 -25.66
CA ASN A 21 -3.13 -9.13 -26.77
C ASN A 21 -2.54 -7.74 -26.45
N LYS A 22 -1.73 -7.62 -25.39
CA LYS A 22 -1.08 -6.37 -24.95
C LYS A 22 -2.05 -5.21 -24.73
N PHE A 23 -3.29 -5.53 -24.39
CA PHE A 23 -4.39 -4.59 -24.17
C PHE A 23 -4.68 -3.70 -25.39
N GLN A 24 -4.40 -4.19 -26.61
CA GLN A 24 -4.74 -3.51 -27.85
C GLN A 24 -6.12 -3.96 -28.36
N ASP A 25 -6.93 -3.00 -28.83
CA ASP A 25 -8.14 -3.21 -29.63
C ASP A 25 -9.22 -4.16 -29.05
N LEU A 26 -9.33 -4.27 -27.72
CA LEU A 26 -10.32 -5.13 -27.06
C LEU A 26 -11.25 -4.35 -26.13
N ASP A 27 -12.55 -4.50 -26.35
CA ASP A 27 -13.59 -4.04 -25.43
C ASP A 27 -13.61 -4.97 -24.20
N VAL A 28 -13.20 -4.42 -23.05
CA VAL A 28 -13.16 -5.15 -21.76
C VAL A 28 -14.52 -5.74 -21.41
N ARG A 29 -15.61 -4.97 -21.58
CA ARG A 29 -16.95 -5.44 -21.22
C ARG A 29 -17.42 -6.55 -22.15
N ALA A 30 -17.16 -6.41 -23.45
CA ALA A 30 -17.47 -7.47 -24.41
C ALA A 30 -16.68 -8.76 -24.12
N THR A 31 -15.41 -8.62 -23.71
CA THR A 31 -14.53 -9.73 -23.34
C THR A 31 -15.05 -10.46 -22.10
N VAL A 32 -15.41 -9.71 -21.04
CA VAL A 32 -16.04 -10.26 -19.83
C VAL A 32 -17.35 -10.99 -20.18
N ALA A 33 -18.23 -10.36 -20.97
CA ALA A 33 -19.51 -10.96 -21.38
C ALA A 33 -19.34 -12.26 -22.18
N ARG A 34 -18.28 -12.36 -22.99
CA ARG A 34 -17.94 -13.61 -23.70
C ARG A 34 -17.46 -14.68 -22.72
N ASN A 35 -16.55 -14.34 -21.81
CA ASN A 35 -16.01 -15.30 -20.83
C ASN A 35 -17.07 -15.79 -19.83
N ILE A 36 -18.01 -14.94 -19.41
CA ILE A 36 -19.17 -15.37 -18.59
C ILE A 36 -20.00 -16.42 -19.35
N ARG A 37 -20.33 -16.15 -20.62
CA ARG A 37 -21.12 -17.08 -21.44
C ARG A 37 -20.43 -18.42 -21.64
N GLU A 38 -19.11 -18.44 -21.75
CA GLU A 38 -18.35 -19.67 -21.99
C GLU A 38 -18.12 -20.47 -20.70
N PHE A 39 -17.73 -19.80 -19.62
CA PHE A 39 -17.16 -20.47 -18.43
C PHE A 39 -18.01 -20.33 -17.15
N ALA A 40 -19.08 -19.55 -17.18
CA ALA A 40 -19.95 -19.29 -16.03
C ALA A 40 -21.44 -19.35 -16.41
N LEU A 41 -21.83 -20.35 -17.20
CA LEU A 41 -23.23 -20.61 -17.55
C LEU A 41 -24.09 -20.74 -16.28
N GLY A 42 -25.14 -19.93 -16.20
CA GLY A 42 -26.04 -19.89 -15.03
C GLY A 42 -25.59 -18.96 -13.90
N MET A 43 -24.56 -18.13 -14.10
CA MET A 43 -24.24 -17.03 -13.18
C MET A 43 -25.36 -15.97 -13.23
N GLU A 44 -26.07 -15.80 -12.12
CA GLU A 44 -27.18 -14.84 -12.00
C GLU A 44 -26.72 -13.43 -11.57
N ASP A 45 -25.57 -13.33 -10.91
CA ASP A 45 -24.98 -12.07 -10.43
C ASP A 45 -23.54 -11.93 -10.95
N ASP A 46 -23.39 -11.12 -12.01
CA ASP A 46 -22.13 -10.81 -12.67
C ASP A 46 -21.61 -9.39 -12.37
N ALA A 47 -22.33 -8.62 -11.54
CA ALA A 47 -21.97 -7.24 -11.24
C ALA A 47 -20.57 -7.14 -10.61
N PHE A 48 -20.24 -8.11 -9.75
CA PHE A 48 -18.91 -8.21 -9.15
C PHE A 48 -17.80 -8.47 -10.18
N VAL A 49 -18.08 -9.27 -11.24
CA VAL A 49 -17.12 -9.57 -12.31
C VAL A 49 -16.74 -8.29 -13.06
N TYR A 50 -17.74 -7.53 -13.51
CA TYR A 50 -17.51 -6.28 -14.21
C TYR A 50 -16.84 -5.23 -13.32
N ALA A 51 -17.29 -5.09 -12.07
CA ALA A 51 -16.71 -4.13 -11.13
C ALA A 51 -15.22 -4.42 -10.88
N LEU A 52 -14.88 -5.69 -10.63
CA LEU A 52 -13.49 -6.09 -10.38
C LEU A 52 -12.63 -5.95 -11.64
N ALA A 53 -13.12 -6.36 -12.82
CA ALA A 53 -12.40 -6.20 -14.08
C ALA A 53 -12.12 -4.71 -14.38
N ASP A 54 -13.15 -3.85 -14.29
CA ASP A 54 -13.00 -2.40 -14.49
C ASP A 54 -12.02 -1.79 -13.49
N GLN A 55 -12.07 -2.21 -12.22
CA GLN A 55 -11.16 -1.71 -11.19
C GLN A 55 -9.71 -2.10 -11.47
N VAL A 56 -9.45 -3.37 -11.80
CA VAL A 56 -8.10 -3.87 -12.13
C VAL A 56 -7.55 -3.14 -13.36
N ILE A 57 -8.34 -2.95 -14.41
CA ILE A 57 -7.90 -2.23 -15.61
C ILE A 57 -7.56 -0.77 -15.29
N LYS A 58 -8.42 -0.07 -14.54
CA LYS A 58 -8.18 1.33 -14.14
C LYS A 58 -6.94 1.50 -13.26
N LYS A 59 -6.65 0.51 -12.41
CA LYS A 59 -5.52 0.54 -11.46
C LYS A 59 -4.28 -0.19 -11.96
N ARG A 60 -4.29 -0.74 -13.18
CA ARG A 60 -3.24 -1.61 -13.71
C ARG A 60 -1.84 -1.00 -13.59
N ALA A 61 -1.66 0.24 -14.01
CA ALA A 61 -0.33 0.89 -14.00
C ALA A 61 0.23 1.00 -12.56
N ALA A 62 -0.56 1.52 -11.63
CA ALA A 62 -0.16 1.62 -10.22
C ALA A 62 0.12 0.22 -9.61
N VAL A 63 -0.74 -0.75 -9.89
CA VAL A 63 -0.56 -2.13 -9.39
C VAL A 63 0.69 -2.78 -9.98
N ASP A 64 1.00 -2.54 -11.25
CA ASP A 64 2.21 -3.02 -11.91
C ASP A 64 3.47 -2.46 -11.24
N GLU A 65 3.51 -1.16 -10.93
CA GLU A 65 4.60 -0.55 -10.16
C GLU A 65 4.76 -1.16 -8.76
N ILE A 66 3.64 -1.44 -8.08
CA ILE A 66 3.64 -2.11 -6.78
C ILE A 66 4.23 -3.52 -6.89
N ILE A 67 3.87 -4.28 -7.93
CA ILE A 67 4.41 -5.63 -8.16
C ILE A 67 5.93 -5.55 -8.32
N GLU A 68 6.44 -4.61 -9.11
CA GLU A 68 7.88 -4.44 -9.32
C GLU A 68 8.63 -4.10 -8.03
N LYS A 69 8.05 -3.25 -7.18
CA LYS A 69 8.63 -2.91 -5.87
C LYS A 69 8.60 -4.08 -4.89
N ALA A 70 7.51 -4.86 -4.90
CA ALA A 70 7.35 -6.00 -4.01
C ALA A 70 8.16 -7.23 -4.46
N ALA A 71 8.51 -7.32 -5.75
CA ALA A 71 9.27 -8.40 -6.34
C ALA A 71 10.42 -7.87 -7.24
N PRO A 72 11.44 -7.19 -6.67
CA PRO A 72 12.48 -6.51 -7.44
C PRO A 72 13.33 -7.47 -8.30
N GLU A 73 13.49 -8.72 -7.85
CA GLU A 73 14.19 -9.78 -8.59
C GLU A 73 13.39 -10.33 -9.80
N TRP A 74 12.10 -10.00 -9.89
CA TRP A 74 11.16 -10.51 -10.88
C TRP A 74 10.48 -9.36 -11.62
N PRO A 75 11.15 -8.74 -12.62
CA PRO A 75 10.52 -7.73 -13.46
C PRO A 75 9.25 -8.28 -14.09
N LEU A 76 8.23 -7.43 -14.30
CA LEU A 76 6.90 -7.84 -14.77
C LEU A 76 6.93 -8.71 -16.03
N SER A 77 7.89 -8.45 -16.92
CA SER A 77 8.10 -9.19 -18.17
C SER A 77 8.54 -10.65 -17.97
N LYS A 78 9.16 -10.98 -16.82
CA LYS A 78 9.58 -12.33 -16.44
C LYS A 78 8.54 -13.09 -15.63
N ILE A 79 7.51 -12.40 -15.10
CA ILE A 79 6.39 -13.04 -14.42
C ILE A 79 5.45 -13.64 -15.48
N SER A 80 5.00 -14.87 -15.26
CA SER A 80 4.04 -15.53 -16.16
C SER A 80 2.77 -14.68 -16.30
N LEU A 81 2.13 -14.71 -17.47
CA LEU A 81 0.88 -13.95 -17.71
C LEU A 81 -0.19 -14.29 -16.67
N VAL A 82 -0.28 -15.56 -16.27
CA VAL A 82 -1.23 -16.01 -15.26
C VAL A 82 -0.89 -15.39 -13.89
N ASP A 83 0.33 -15.59 -13.40
CA ASP A 83 0.73 -15.09 -12.08
C ASP A 83 0.65 -13.55 -12.01
N ARG A 84 1.05 -12.87 -13.08
CA ARG A 84 0.98 -11.40 -13.18
C ARG A 84 -0.46 -10.91 -13.05
N ASN A 85 -1.41 -11.54 -13.75
CA ASN A 85 -2.80 -11.14 -13.67
C ASN A 85 -3.46 -11.54 -12.34
N ILE A 86 -3.04 -12.63 -11.72
CA ILE A 86 -3.46 -12.99 -10.36
C ILE A 86 -2.96 -11.96 -9.34
N LEU A 87 -1.69 -11.53 -9.44
CA LEU A 87 -1.15 -10.47 -8.60
C LEU A 87 -1.92 -9.17 -8.80
N ARG A 88 -2.27 -8.83 -10.04
CA ARG A 88 -3.10 -7.64 -10.33
C ARG A 88 -4.46 -7.71 -9.64
N ILE A 89 -5.15 -8.83 -9.71
CA ILE A 89 -6.44 -9.03 -9.02
C ILE A 89 -6.26 -8.92 -7.50
N GLY A 90 -5.34 -9.71 -6.94
CA GLY A 90 -5.13 -9.78 -5.49
C GLY A 90 -4.71 -8.45 -4.88
N LEU A 91 -3.77 -7.74 -5.52
CA LEU A 91 -3.35 -6.41 -5.10
C LEU A 91 -4.46 -5.39 -5.28
N CYS A 92 -5.25 -5.46 -6.36
CA CYS A 92 -6.34 -4.52 -6.57
C CYS A 92 -7.41 -4.66 -5.48
N GLU A 93 -7.80 -5.88 -5.13
CA GLU A 93 -8.74 -6.12 -4.01
C GLU A 93 -8.13 -5.72 -2.66
N LEU A 94 -6.85 -6.05 -2.44
CA LEU A 94 -6.14 -5.72 -1.19
C LEU A 94 -6.01 -4.20 -0.99
N LEU A 95 -5.65 -3.50 -2.07
CA LEU A 95 -5.25 -2.11 -2.04
C LEU A 95 -6.30 -1.16 -2.57
N PHE A 96 -7.41 -1.58 -3.16
CA PHE A 96 -8.47 -0.66 -3.61
C PHE A 96 -9.88 -1.22 -3.37
N GLY A 97 -10.00 -2.47 -2.90
CA GLY A 97 -11.28 -3.09 -2.60
C GLY A 97 -11.94 -2.56 -1.32
N ASN A 98 -13.26 -2.76 -1.24
CA ASN A 98 -14.02 -2.49 -0.02
C ASN A 98 -13.75 -3.59 1.03
N ARG A 99 -13.02 -3.24 2.10
CA ARG A 99 -12.63 -4.19 3.15
C ARG A 99 -13.80 -4.85 3.89
N ARG A 100 -14.97 -4.19 3.95
CA ARG A 100 -16.19 -4.78 4.53
C ARG A 100 -16.76 -5.88 3.66
N GLU A 101 -16.53 -5.78 2.35
CA GLU A 101 -17.01 -6.74 1.38
C GLU A 101 -16.02 -7.88 1.16
N VAL A 102 -14.73 -7.57 1.06
CA VAL A 102 -13.63 -8.53 0.89
C VAL A 102 -12.52 -8.18 1.89
N PRO A 103 -12.41 -8.92 3.01
CA PRO A 103 -11.32 -8.70 3.96
C PRO A 103 -9.95 -8.94 3.33
N PRO A 104 -8.89 -8.20 3.74
CA PRO A 104 -7.55 -8.34 3.17
C PRO A 104 -7.01 -9.78 3.11
N LYS A 105 -7.18 -10.55 4.20
CA LYS A 105 -6.75 -11.97 4.25
C LYS A 105 -7.53 -12.84 3.26
N VAL A 106 -8.80 -12.52 3.00
CA VAL A 106 -9.62 -13.25 2.02
C VAL A 106 -9.12 -12.94 0.62
N ALA A 107 -8.86 -11.68 0.27
CA ALA A 107 -8.28 -11.31 -1.02
C ALA A 107 -6.96 -12.04 -1.30
N ILE A 108 -6.07 -12.10 -0.30
CA ILE A 108 -4.79 -12.83 -0.40
C ILE A 108 -5.03 -14.32 -0.60
N ASN A 109 -5.89 -14.95 0.20
CA ASN A 109 -6.17 -16.38 0.08
C ASN A 109 -6.78 -16.72 -1.28
N GLU A 110 -7.73 -15.93 -1.76
CA GLU A 110 -8.37 -16.16 -3.07
C GLU A 110 -7.37 -16.05 -4.23
N ALA A 111 -6.47 -15.08 -4.19
CA ALA A 111 -5.39 -14.98 -5.18
C ALA A 111 -4.45 -16.18 -5.15
N ILE A 112 -4.13 -16.70 -3.95
CA ILE A 112 -3.31 -17.91 -3.80
C ILE A 112 -4.01 -19.14 -4.37
N GLU A 113 -5.32 -19.28 -4.14
CA GLU A 113 -6.09 -20.39 -4.71
C GLU A 113 -6.14 -20.31 -6.24
N LEU A 114 -6.36 -19.12 -6.83
CA LEU A 114 -6.24 -18.95 -8.28
C LEU A 114 -4.86 -19.36 -8.80
N ALA A 115 -3.79 -19.02 -8.08
CA ALA A 115 -2.43 -19.35 -8.47
C ALA A 115 -2.15 -20.86 -8.43
N LYS A 116 -2.78 -21.58 -7.50
CA LYS A 116 -2.72 -23.06 -7.45
C LYS A 116 -3.54 -23.70 -8.56
N THR A 117 -4.67 -23.09 -8.94
CA THR A 117 -5.58 -23.65 -9.94
C THR A 117 -5.08 -23.41 -11.37
N PHE A 118 -4.56 -22.22 -11.67
CA PHE A 118 -4.22 -21.80 -13.03
C PHE A 118 -2.71 -21.67 -13.28
N GLY A 119 -1.90 -21.55 -12.23
CA GLY A 119 -0.45 -21.37 -12.34
C GLY A 119 0.34 -22.68 -12.36
N GLY A 120 1.66 -22.57 -12.23
CA GLY A 120 2.58 -23.69 -12.09
C GLY A 120 2.80 -24.12 -10.64
N GLU A 121 3.64 -25.13 -10.43
CA GLU A 121 3.91 -25.74 -9.11
C GLU A 121 4.33 -24.73 -8.03
N ASN A 122 5.06 -23.67 -8.43
CA ASN A 122 5.56 -22.63 -7.51
C ASN A 122 4.70 -21.36 -7.46
N SER A 123 3.66 -21.24 -8.31
CA SER A 123 2.84 -20.02 -8.43
C SER A 123 2.17 -19.63 -7.12
N GLY A 124 1.56 -20.57 -6.42
CA GLY A 124 0.91 -20.29 -5.12
C GLY A 124 1.87 -19.75 -4.06
N LYS A 125 3.12 -20.23 -4.03
CA LYS A 125 4.15 -19.71 -3.10
C LYS A 125 4.62 -18.32 -3.50
N PHE A 126 4.85 -18.11 -4.79
CA PHE A 126 5.27 -16.83 -5.35
C PHE A 126 4.22 -15.73 -5.07
N VAL A 127 2.97 -15.96 -5.44
CA VAL A 127 1.86 -15.01 -5.23
C VAL A 127 1.68 -14.68 -3.75
N ASN A 128 1.71 -15.68 -2.87
CA ASN A 128 1.65 -15.47 -1.43
C ASN A 128 2.82 -14.61 -0.91
N GLY A 129 4.03 -14.80 -1.45
CA GLY A 129 5.20 -14.03 -1.08
C GLY A 129 5.04 -12.54 -1.41
N VAL A 130 4.64 -12.24 -2.64
CA VAL A 130 4.46 -10.84 -3.11
C VAL A 130 3.32 -10.15 -2.38
N LEU A 131 2.13 -10.76 -2.33
CA LEU A 131 0.98 -10.18 -1.62
C LEU A 131 1.24 -10.03 -0.11
N GLY A 132 1.95 -10.99 0.48
CA GLY A 132 2.34 -10.94 1.89
C GLY A 132 3.38 -9.86 2.21
N ALA A 133 4.28 -9.54 1.29
CA ALA A 133 5.21 -8.42 1.43
C ALA A 133 4.45 -7.09 1.45
N VAL A 134 3.58 -6.87 0.45
CA VAL A 134 2.73 -5.67 0.37
C VAL A 134 1.82 -5.55 1.60
N TYR A 135 1.17 -6.65 2.02
CA TYR A 135 0.29 -6.64 3.20
C TYR A 135 0.98 -6.19 4.49
N LYS A 136 2.27 -6.53 4.66
CA LYS A 136 3.06 -6.07 5.81
C LYS A 136 3.45 -4.61 5.70
N GLU A 137 3.78 -4.16 4.49
CA GLU A 137 4.19 -2.79 4.24
C GLU A 137 3.06 -1.79 4.53
N ILE A 138 1.82 -2.16 4.19
CA ILE A 138 0.61 -1.37 4.50
C ILE A 138 0.15 -1.46 5.97
N GLY A 139 0.95 -2.05 6.86
CA GLY A 139 0.68 -2.11 8.31
C GLY A 139 -0.26 -3.24 8.76
N GLU A 140 -0.40 -4.33 7.98
CA GLU A 140 -1.27 -5.48 8.30
C GLU A 140 -2.73 -5.11 8.72
N PRO A 141 -3.47 -4.32 7.93
CA PRO A 141 -4.82 -3.89 8.27
C PRO A 141 -5.75 -5.10 8.46
N GLY A 142 -6.20 -5.34 9.70
CA GLY A 142 -7.02 -6.51 10.07
C GLY A 142 -6.37 -7.51 11.04
N LYS A 143 -5.26 -7.12 11.70
CA LYS A 143 -4.62 -7.93 12.75
C LYS A 143 -5.55 -8.25 13.95
N GLU A 144 -6.55 -7.40 14.21
CA GLU A 144 -7.55 -7.62 15.27
C GLU A 144 -8.64 -8.63 14.87
N GLU A 145 -8.92 -8.81 13.58
CA GLU A 145 -9.88 -9.80 13.09
C GLU A 145 -9.16 -11.12 12.77
N THR A 146 -9.11 -11.97 13.79
CA THR A 146 -8.89 -13.43 13.77
C THR A 146 -7.67 -13.94 12.98
N SER A 147 -6.66 -14.39 13.70
CA SER A 147 -6.38 -15.83 13.88
C SER A 147 -4.92 -16.11 14.25
N LYS A 148 -4.79 -16.78 15.40
CA LYS A 148 -3.79 -17.77 15.82
C LYS A 148 -2.43 -17.74 15.12
N LYS A 149 -1.41 -17.39 15.92
CA LYS A 149 0.03 -17.66 15.74
C LYS A 149 0.27 -18.92 14.89
N LYS A 150 0.82 -18.73 13.68
CA LYS A 150 1.56 -19.78 12.99
C LYS A 150 3.04 -19.56 13.27
N ASN A 151 3.69 -20.60 13.77
CA ASN A 151 5.10 -20.66 14.15
C ASN A 151 6.02 -20.04 13.07
N ASN A 152 6.48 -18.83 13.31
CA ASN A 152 7.83 -18.44 12.93
C ASN A 152 8.64 -18.54 14.21
N SER A 153 9.74 -19.28 14.21
CA SER A 153 10.73 -19.25 15.28
C SER A 153 10.94 -17.79 15.70
N PRO A 154 10.87 -17.45 17.00
CA PRO A 154 11.00 -16.08 17.45
C PRO A 154 12.39 -15.60 17.03
N VAL A 155 12.42 -14.79 15.98
CA VAL A 155 13.63 -14.04 15.65
C VAL A 155 13.73 -13.01 16.74
N ASP A 156 14.73 -13.18 17.60
CA ASP A 156 15.05 -12.23 18.66
C ASP A 156 15.29 -10.85 18.04
N PRO A 157 14.38 -9.87 18.23
CA PRO A 157 14.51 -8.55 17.61
C PRO A 157 15.79 -7.85 18.03
N GLY A 158 16.38 -8.21 19.18
CA GLY A 158 17.64 -7.66 19.66
C GLY A 158 18.87 -8.08 18.86
N LYS A 159 18.76 -9.08 17.97
CA LYS A 159 19.86 -9.54 17.11
C LYS A 159 19.76 -9.06 15.66
N LEU A 160 18.70 -8.32 15.32
CA LEU A 160 18.49 -7.81 13.98
C LEU A 160 19.28 -6.51 13.75
N PRO A 161 19.80 -6.28 12.53
CA PRO A 161 20.29 -4.96 12.15
C PRO A 161 19.18 -3.93 12.34
N VAL A 162 19.49 -2.84 13.06
CA VAL A 162 18.54 -1.76 13.35
C VAL A 162 18.75 -0.63 12.36
N GLU A 163 17.68 -0.20 11.72
CA GLU A 163 17.65 1.02 10.90
C GLU A 163 16.73 2.04 11.55
N LYS A 164 17.20 3.28 11.66
CA LYS A 164 16.46 4.40 12.26
C LYS A 164 15.82 5.24 11.17
N PHE A 165 14.60 5.68 11.44
CA PHE A 165 13.82 6.52 10.56
C PHE A 165 13.19 7.66 11.35
N GLY A 166 13.05 8.80 10.68
CA GLY A 166 12.42 10.00 11.20
C GLY A 166 11.28 10.39 10.30
N GLY A 167 10.08 10.53 10.87
CA GLY A 167 8.90 11.01 10.17
C GLY A 167 8.31 12.24 10.85
N ALA A 168 7.61 13.07 10.09
CA ALA A 168 6.95 14.25 10.64
C ALA A 168 5.52 14.40 10.12
N LEU A 169 4.60 14.72 11.03
CA LEU A 169 3.38 15.41 10.64
C LEU A 169 3.69 16.91 10.62
N VAL A 170 3.78 17.47 9.42
CA VAL A 170 4.07 18.88 9.21
C VAL A 170 2.75 19.63 9.10
N TYR A 171 2.59 20.69 9.89
CA TYR A 171 1.46 21.59 9.80
C TYR A 171 1.88 23.00 9.40
N ALA A 172 0.95 23.73 8.80
CA ALA A 172 1.09 25.13 8.46
C ALA A 172 -0.20 25.89 8.76
N ARG A 173 -0.08 27.17 9.09
CA ARG A 173 -1.23 28.08 9.27
C ARG A 173 -1.24 29.10 8.14
N GLU A 174 -2.35 29.18 7.41
CA GLU A 174 -2.51 30.13 6.30
C GLU A 174 -3.94 30.66 6.28
N GLY A 175 -4.10 31.99 6.29
CA GLY A 175 -5.42 32.64 6.28
C GLY A 175 -6.35 32.20 7.41
N GLY A 176 -5.82 31.89 8.61
CA GLY A 176 -6.59 31.41 9.76
C GLY A 176 -6.98 29.92 9.70
N ASN A 177 -6.60 29.21 8.64
CA ASN A 177 -6.84 27.78 8.50
C ASN A 177 -5.59 26.97 8.86
N LEU A 178 -5.81 25.77 9.38
CA LEU A 178 -4.76 24.80 9.68
C LEU A 178 -4.68 23.77 8.55
N PHE A 179 -3.48 23.58 8.03
CA PHE A 179 -3.18 22.61 6.98
C PHE A 179 -2.18 21.57 7.47
N LEU A 180 -2.34 20.33 7.03
CA LEU A 180 -1.42 19.22 7.23
C LEU A 180 -0.80 18.85 5.89
N ALA A 181 0.53 18.71 5.84
CA ALA A 181 1.22 18.13 4.71
C ALA A 181 1.21 16.61 4.84
N LEU A 182 0.69 15.95 3.81
CA LEU A 182 0.71 14.50 3.68
C LEU A 182 1.35 14.13 2.33
N VAL A 183 1.99 12.98 2.30
CA VAL A 183 2.52 12.37 1.07
C VAL A 183 1.64 11.20 0.66
N HIS A 184 1.46 11.02 -0.63
CA HIS A 184 0.72 9.92 -1.22
C HIS A 184 1.71 8.87 -1.69
N ASP A 185 1.45 7.62 -1.32
CA ASP A 185 2.24 6.49 -1.75
C ASP A 185 1.63 5.76 -2.95
N VAL A 186 2.46 4.94 -3.60
CA VAL A 186 2.02 4.10 -4.71
C VAL A 186 0.94 3.07 -4.34
N PHE A 187 0.71 2.83 -3.05
CA PHE A 187 -0.37 1.98 -2.56
C PHE A 187 -1.72 2.71 -2.47
N GLY A 188 -1.74 4.01 -2.78
CA GLY A 188 -2.94 4.84 -2.79
C GLY A 188 -3.32 5.40 -1.42
N TYR A 189 -2.37 5.45 -0.47
CA TYR A 189 -2.60 5.98 0.88
C TYR A 189 -1.87 7.29 1.07
N TRP A 190 -2.54 8.21 1.77
CA TRP A 190 -1.92 9.40 2.34
C TRP A 190 -1.28 9.05 3.67
N THR A 191 -0.04 9.48 3.87
CA THR A 191 0.77 9.17 5.04
C THR A 191 1.72 10.32 5.39
N LEU A 192 2.50 10.14 6.45
CA LEU A 192 3.52 11.09 6.88
C LEU A 192 4.80 10.86 6.08
N SER A 193 5.46 11.95 5.68
CA SER A 193 6.80 11.90 5.10
C SER A 193 7.77 11.34 6.14
N LYS A 194 8.63 10.41 5.72
CA LYS A 194 9.56 9.70 6.60
C LYS A 194 10.80 9.26 5.83
N GLY A 195 11.97 9.41 6.44
CA GLY A 195 13.24 9.05 5.82
C GLY A 195 14.22 8.37 6.78
N HIS A 196 15.27 7.78 6.21
CA HIS A 196 16.35 7.16 6.99
C HIS A 196 17.16 8.21 7.75
N ILE A 197 17.53 7.91 8.99
CA ILE A 197 18.38 8.78 9.81
C ILE A 197 19.78 8.17 9.88
N ASP A 198 20.79 8.97 9.55
CA ASP A 198 22.18 8.52 9.61
C ASP A 198 22.61 8.34 11.08
N SER A 199 23.52 7.40 11.35
CA SER A 199 23.88 7.02 12.73
C SER A 199 24.54 8.14 13.55
N GLU A 200 25.03 9.18 12.87
CA GLU A 200 25.70 10.33 13.48
C GLU A 200 24.73 11.49 13.79
N GLU A 201 23.47 11.42 13.33
CA GLU A 201 22.46 12.47 13.49
C GLU A 201 21.52 12.17 14.67
N THR A 202 21.01 13.22 15.32
CA THR A 202 19.87 13.07 16.25
C THR A 202 18.59 12.72 15.49
N GLU A 203 17.58 12.18 16.19
CA GLU A 203 16.30 11.84 15.56
C GLU A 203 15.64 13.09 14.95
N GLU A 204 15.76 14.22 15.64
CA GLU A 204 15.24 15.52 15.24
C GLU A 204 15.98 16.08 14.02
N GLU A 205 17.32 16.14 14.05
CA GLU A 205 18.13 16.66 12.93
C GLU A 205 17.95 15.82 11.67
N GLY A 206 17.99 14.50 11.82
CA GLY A 206 17.75 13.56 10.72
C GLY A 206 16.37 13.76 10.12
N THR A 207 15.33 13.88 10.96
CA THR A 207 13.96 14.14 10.47
C THR A 207 13.89 15.44 9.68
N MET A 208 14.39 16.56 10.23
CA MET A 208 14.32 17.86 9.53
C MET A 208 15.02 17.82 8.16
N LYS A 209 16.18 17.17 8.08
CA LYS A 209 16.90 16.99 6.82
C LYS A 209 16.10 16.17 5.81
N ARG A 210 15.53 15.04 6.23
CA ARG A 210 14.78 14.15 5.32
C ARG A 210 13.49 14.75 4.81
N ILE A 211 12.73 15.44 5.66
CA ILE A 211 11.52 16.12 5.21
C ILE A 211 11.85 17.22 4.18
N LYS A 212 12.95 17.95 4.38
CA LYS A 212 13.41 18.95 3.42
C LYS A 212 13.83 18.34 2.09
N GLU A 213 14.53 17.21 2.11
CA GLU A 213 14.95 16.49 0.90
C GLU A 213 13.77 15.83 0.16
N GLU A 214 12.82 15.24 0.89
CA GLU A 214 11.72 14.45 0.32
C GLU A 214 10.60 15.33 -0.24
N ILE A 215 10.18 16.38 0.49
CA ILE A 215 9.03 17.20 0.12
C ILE A 215 9.35 18.71 -0.01
N GLY A 216 10.62 19.09 0.17
CA GLY A 216 11.06 20.48 -0.03
C GLY A 216 10.69 21.44 1.09
N LEU A 217 10.13 20.96 2.21
CA LEU A 217 9.69 21.80 3.31
C LEU A 217 10.78 21.93 4.39
N PRO A 218 11.28 23.15 4.68
CA PRO A 218 12.00 23.37 5.92
C PRO A 218 11.01 23.34 7.09
N ILE A 219 11.32 22.58 8.13
CA ILE A 219 10.42 22.39 9.27
C ILE A 219 11.09 22.74 10.58
N GLU A 220 10.29 23.09 11.58
CA GLU A 220 10.70 23.23 12.96
C GLU A 220 9.96 22.20 13.83
N ILE A 221 10.70 21.29 14.47
CA ILE A 221 10.11 20.27 15.33
C ILE A 221 9.57 20.93 16.61
N LYS A 222 8.32 20.62 16.94
CA LYS A 222 7.63 21.14 18.13
C LYS A 222 7.53 20.08 19.24
N GLU A 223 7.14 18.86 18.89
CA GLU A 223 6.93 17.81 19.89
C GLU A 223 7.09 16.40 19.28
N LYS A 224 7.47 15.41 20.09
CA LYS A 224 7.49 14.00 19.67
C LYS A 224 6.09 13.39 19.78
N LEU A 225 5.56 12.89 18.66
CA LEU A 225 4.26 12.24 18.58
C LEU A 225 4.31 10.79 19.06
N GLY A 226 5.39 10.06 18.76
CA GLY A 226 5.58 8.70 19.26
C GLY A 226 6.64 7.92 18.48
N ASP A 227 6.76 6.64 18.79
CA ASP A 227 7.70 5.72 18.17
C ASP A 227 6.96 4.49 17.64
N ASN A 228 7.41 3.94 16.52
CA ASN A 228 6.92 2.67 15.97
C ASN A 228 8.11 1.74 15.66
N GLU A 229 7.98 0.47 15.99
CA GLU A 229 9.00 -0.55 15.72
C GLU A 229 8.38 -1.74 14.98
N TYR A 230 8.95 -2.09 13.83
CA TYR A 230 8.50 -3.25 13.06
C TYR A 230 9.65 -3.94 12.33
N VAL A 231 9.50 -5.25 12.14
CA VAL A 231 10.48 -6.05 11.39
C VAL A 231 10.12 -6.02 9.91
N ALA A 232 11.01 -5.48 9.09
CA ALA A 232 10.90 -5.50 7.63
C ALA A 232 11.84 -6.55 7.03
N SER A 233 11.51 -7.05 5.84
CA SER A 233 12.37 -7.94 5.07
C SER A 233 13.00 -7.15 3.92
N HIS A 234 14.33 -7.04 3.94
CA HIS A 234 15.11 -6.40 2.88
C HIS A 234 15.71 -7.50 1.97
N PRO A 235 15.69 -7.33 0.64
CA PRO A 235 16.19 -8.33 -0.32
C PRO A 235 17.62 -8.80 -0.02
N GLU A 236 18.55 -7.86 0.19
CA GLU A 236 19.96 -8.17 0.46
C GLU A 236 20.30 -8.36 1.96
N LYS A 237 19.75 -7.52 2.84
CA LYS A 237 20.12 -7.49 4.27
C LYS A 237 19.33 -8.49 5.12
N GLY A 238 18.33 -9.18 4.56
CA GLY A 238 17.47 -10.09 5.30
C GLY A 238 16.49 -9.35 6.22
N LYS A 239 16.20 -9.90 7.40
CA LYS A 239 15.27 -9.24 8.35
C LYS A 239 15.98 -8.07 9.03
N ILE A 240 15.36 -6.91 9.03
CA ILE A 240 15.83 -5.69 9.68
C ILE A 240 14.77 -5.18 10.66
N LEU A 241 15.19 -4.61 11.78
CA LEU A 241 14.30 -3.92 12.72
C LEU A 241 14.29 -2.43 12.36
N LYS A 242 13.16 -1.95 11.85
CA LYS A 242 12.96 -0.52 11.59
C LYS A 242 12.39 0.14 12.82
N LYS A 243 13.06 1.19 13.29
CA LYS A 243 12.59 2.08 14.36
C LYS A 243 12.26 3.43 13.77
N VAL A 244 11.03 3.88 13.91
CA VAL A 244 10.55 5.15 13.35
C VAL A 244 10.13 6.06 14.49
N ALA A 245 10.79 7.21 14.61
CA ALA A 245 10.36 8.30 15.49
C ALA A 245 9.48 9.26 14.69
N TYR A 246 8.32 9.62 15.22
CA TYR A 246 7.40 10.57 14.61
C TYR A 246 7.34 11.87 15.40
N PHE A 247 7.44 12.99 14.70
CA PHE A 247 7.42 14.33 15.27
C PHE A 247 6.27 15.17 14.73
N LEU A 248 5.79 16.09 15.55
CA LEU A 248 4.97 17.22 15.12
C LEU A 248 5.94 18.34 14.73
N ALA A 249 5.78 18.87 13.53
CA ALA A 249 6.61 19.96 13.05
C ALA A 249 5.77 21.05 12.39
N GLU A 250 6.25 22.29 12.47
CA GLU A 250 5.64 23.45 11.83
C GLU A 250 6.45 23.87 10.61
N SER A 251 5.77 24.32 9.55
CA SER A 251 6.39 24.97 8.40
C SER A 251 5.51 26.10 7.88
N GLU A 252 6.10 27.02 7.12
CA GLU A 252 5.32 27.99 6.35
C GLU A 252 4.53 27.28 5.24
N TYR A 253 3.32 27.75 4.97
CA TYR A 253 2.50 27.26 3.87
C TYR A 253 3.14 27.64 2.54
N ARG A 254 3.73 26.67 1.85
CA ARG A 254 4.41 26.86 0.56
C ARG A 254 4.20 25.67 -0.36
N PRO A 255 4.34 25.84 -1.69
CA PRO A 255 4.33 24.71 -2.62
C PRO A 255 5.41 23.68 -2.26
N PHE A 256 5.10 22.40 -2.43
CA PHE A 256 6.07 21.33 -2.27
C PHE A 256 7.09 21.36 -3.40
N HIS A 257 8.33 21.00 -3.07
CA HIS A 257 9.31 20.61 -4.07
C HIS A 257 9.51 19.11 -3.93
N PHE A 258 8.77 18.36 -4.76
CA PHE A 258 8.65 16.91 -4.66
C PHE A 258 8.99 16.29 -6.01
N GLU A 259 9.93 15.35 -6.00
CA GLU A 259 10.20 14.47 -7.14
C GLU A 259 9.74 13.05 -6.79
N PRO A 260 8.87 12.42 -7.61
CA PRO A 260 8.41 11.05 -7.37
C PRO A 260 9.59 10.10 -7.18
N SER A 261 9.75 9.61 -5.95
CA SER A 261 10.87 8.76 -5.55
C SER A 261 10.51 7.99 -4.29
N GLY A 262 11.22 6.89 -4.02
CA GLY A 262 11.10 6.16 -2.75
C GLY A 262 9.75 5.50 -2.45
N GLY A 263 8.82 5.42 -3.42
CA GLY A 263 7.46 4.90 -3.16
C GLY A 263 6.37 5.95 -3.10
N LEU A 264 6.72 7.23 -3.23
CA LEU A 264 5.78 8.35 -3.19
C LEU A 264 5.56 8.91 -4.59
N ASP A 265 4.34 9.38 -4.87
CA ASP A 265 3.94 9.95 -6.15
C ASP A 265 3.32 11.36 -6.05
N GLU A 266 2.87 11.79 -4.87
CA GLU A 266 2.31 13.12 -4.63
C GLU A 266 2.61 13.63 -3.22
N ALA A 267 2.68 14.96 -3.05
CA ALA A 267 2.68 15.63 -1.75
C ALA A 267 1.67 16.79 -1.78
N LYS A 268 0.81 16.90 -0.76
CA LYS A 268 -0.27 17.88 -0.74
C LYS A 268 -0.61 18.38 0.66
N TRP A 269 -1.05 19.64 0.71
CA TRP A 269 -1.64 20.26 1.89
C TRP A 269 -3.12 19.96 1.97
N PHE A 270 -3.57 19.48 3.12
CA PHE A 270 -4.98 19.22 3.41
C PHE A 270 -5.45 20.04 4.60
N GLN A 271 -6.63 20.64 4.50
CA GLN A 271 -7.31 21.18 5.67
C GLN A 271 -7.74 20.03 6.59
N ILE A 272 -7.78 20.29 7.89
CA ILE A 272 -8.20 19.30 8.90
C ILE A 272 -9.54 18.63 8.56
N LYS A 273 -10.48 19.39 7.98
CA LYS A 273 -11.80 18.88 7.58
C LYS A 273 -11.77 17.86 6.44
N GLU A 274 -10.72 17.86 5.62
CA GLU A 274 -10.57 16.95 4.48
C GLU A 274 -9.95 15.61 4.91
N VAL A 275 -9.17 15.60 6.00
CA VAL A 275 -8.44 14.42 6.49
C VAL A 275 -9.32 13.18 6.69
N PRO A 276 -10.56 13.25 7.23
CA PRO A 276 -11.41 12.08 7.41
C PRO A 276 -11.85 11.40 6.10
N GLU A 277 -11.81 12.11 4.97
CA GLU A 277 -12.15 11.56 3.65
C GLU A 277 -10.94 10.90 2.97
N LEU A 278 -9.74 11.15 3.49
CA LEU A 278 -8.51 10.60 2.95
C LEU A 278 -8.35 9.14 3.35
N ARG A 279 -7.74 8.40 2.45
CA ARG A 279 -7.33 7.04 2.72
C ARG A 279 -5.97 7.03 3.42
N ILE A 280 -5.99 6.91 4.74
CA ILE A 280 -4.78 6.97 5.58
C ILE A 280 -4.54 5.61 6.25
N TYR A 281 -3.29 5.26 6.53
CA TYR A 281 -2.97 4.07 7.30
C TYR A 281 -3.48 4.17 8.75
N ASN A 282 -3.96 3.04 9.28
CA ASN A 282 -4.58 3.00 10.60
C ASN A 282 -3.62 3.38 11.75
N ASP A 283 -2.32 3.15 11.58
CA ASP A 283 -1.28 3.52 12.55
C ASP A 283 -0.94 5.02 12.54
N ILE A 284 -1.27 5.73 11.45
CA ILE A 284 -1.07 7.18 11.32
C ILE A 284 -2.23 7.98 11.92
N ILE A 285 -3.45 7.43 11.91
CA ILE A 285 -4.64 8.11 12.44
C ILE A 285 -4.44 8.58 13.91
N PRO A 286 -3.92 7.75 14.84
CA PRO A 286 -3.64 8.19 16.21
C PRO A 286 -2.62 9.33 16.30
N LEU A 287 -1.60 9.34 15.43
CA LEU A 287 -0.58 10.39 15.39
C LEU A 287 -1.20 11.73 14.96
N ILE A 288 -2.07 11.72 13.94
CA ILE A 288 -2.82 12.90 13.51
C ILE A 288 -3.72 13.40 14.63
N GLY A 289 -4.45 12.51 15.30
CA GLY A 289 -5.31 12.88 16.43
C GLY A 289 -4.53 13.56 17.56
N LYS A 290 -3.40 12.98 17.98
CA LYS A 290 -2.51 13.55 18.99
C LYS A 290 -1.96 14.91 18.56
N ALA A 291 -1.55 15.05 17.30
CA ALA A 291 -1.06 16.32 16.78
C ALA A 291 -2.11 17.42 16.80
N ILE A 292 -3.35 17.14 16.36
CA ILE A 292 -4.45 18.11 16.40
C ILE A 292 -4.72 18.57 17.83
N GLU A 293 -4.68 17.65 18.80
CA GLU A 293 -4.82 17.98 20.22
C GLU A 293 -3.70 18.93 20.71
N ILE A 294 -2.44 18.67 20.33
CA ILE A 294 -1.30 19.53 20.67
C ILE A 294 -1.46 20.91 20.02
N ILE A 295 -1.73 20.97 18.72
CA ILE A 295 -1.88 22.23 17.98
C ILE A 295 -3.03 23.08 18.54
N SER A 296 -4.11 22.45 19.01
CA SER A 296 -5.27 23.14 19.59
C SER A 296 -4.99 23.72 20.99
N LYS A 297 -3.97 23.22 21.69
CA LYS A 297 -3.53 23.74 23.00
C LYS A 297 -2.51 24.88 22.88
N GLN A 298 -1.95 25.10 21.68
CA GLN A 298 -1.03 26.19 21.42
C GLN A 298 -1.84 27.46 21.09
N PRO A 299 -1.64 28.56 21.84
CA PRO A 299 -2.41 29.80 21.70
C PRO A 299 -2.18 30.51 20.37
#